data_AF-A0A0D2YBW9-F1
#
_entry.id   AF-A0A0D2YBW9-F1
#
_cell.length_a   1.000
_cell.length_b   1.000
_cell.length_c   1.000
_cell.angle_alpha   90.00
_cell.angle_beta   90.00
_cell.angle_gamma   90.00
#
_symmetry.space_group_name_H-M   'P 1'
#
loop_
_entity.id
_entity.type
_entity.pdbx_description
1 polymer ?
#
loop_
_entity_poly.entity_id
_entity_poly.type
_entity_poly.pdbx_seq_one_letter_code
_entity_poly.pdbx_strand_id
1 'polypeptide(L)'
;MHLQGLENLLTFRPGGISDIRECNRALLHKICRTDIELAVAQGTRTRFGNAGLTAAAAGPISARNPPYPLNQMSELLRQITRELLALCRRPGKAKMSGLQYQDVLISMWQRLVDFAPLSGARPQDLMDDVWQLALLVFLVTVTWSASYLKSVHCKLLHKLLREHIKNRALLAKGEEYRPLWLWIVFVYGLSLTNGDCGTLVLDEIREASNLLETRNWEEVRAKVKPFPWIGIVHNVPGRALWEAAVVTVPPQPFTVID
;
A
#
# COMPACT_ATOMS: atom_id res chain seq x y z
N MET A 1 25.63 -1.11 -11.76
CA MET A 1 26.06 -1.81 -12.99
C MET A 1 24.97 -2.69 -13.61
N HIS A 2 24.28 -3.56 -12.87
CA HIS A 2 23.34 -4.53 -13.47
C HIS A 2 22.08 -3.92 -14.15
N LEU A 3 21.42 -2.91 -13.54
CA LEU A 3 20.21 -2.31 -14.14
C LEU A 3 20.53 -1.50 -15.42
N GLN A 4 21.68 -0.80 -15.44
CA GLN A 4 22.14 -0.10 -16.66
C GLN A 4 22.44 -1.08 -17.79
N GLY A 5 23.02 -2.24 -17.47
CA GLY A 5 23.22 -3.32 -18.44
C GLY A 5 21.89 -3.81 -19.02
N LEU A 6 20.88 -4.02 -18.17
CA LEU A 6 19.54 -4.41 -18.62
C LEU A 6 18.89 -3.35 -19.51
N GLU A 7 18.97 -2.07 -19.13
CA GLU A 7 18.47 -0.96 -19.93
C GLU A 7 19.14 -0.93 -21.32
N ASN A 8 20.47 -1.03 -21.37
CA ASN A 8 21.20 -1.09 -22.62
C ASN A 8 20.78 -2.29 -23.49
N LEU A 9 20.62 -3.47 -22.89
CA LEU A 9 20.14 -4.67 -23.60
C LEU A 9 18.75 -4.46 -24.21
N LEU A 10 17.87 -3.74 -23.51
CA LEU A 10 16.53 -3.40 -24.01
C LEU A 10 16.61 -2.34 -25.12
N THR A 11 17.50 -1.36 -25.01
CA THR A 11 17.72 -0.34 -26.04
C THR A 11 18.25 -0.93 -27.35
N PHE A 12 19.18 -1.89 -27.28
CA PHE A 12 19.76 -2.53 -28.47
C PHE A 12 18.89 -3.63 -29.06
N ARG A 13 17.85 -4.07 -28.36
CA ARG A 13 16.90 -5.07 -28.86
C ARG A 13 15.95 -4.43 -29.89
N PRO A 14 15.82 -4.99 -31.11
CA PRO A 14 14.81 -4.54 -32.05
C PRO A 14 13.41 -4.58 -31.42
N GLY A 15 12.67 -3.47 -31.48
CA GLY A 15 11.35 -3.30 -30.84
C GLY A 15 11.37 -3.11 -29.31
N GLY A 16 12.54 -3.17 -28.67
CA GLY A 16 12.77 -2.84 -27.27
C GLY A 16 11.87 -3.57 -26.28
N ILE A 17 11.39 -2.83 -25.26
CA ILE A 17 10.47 -3.35 -24.24
C ILE A 17 9.08 -3.66 -24.80
N SER A 18 8.66 -2.97 -25.88
CA SER A 18 7.37 -3.22 -26.54
C SER A 18 7.32 -4.60 -27.18
N ASP A 19 8.41 -5.05 -27.82
CA ASP A 19 8.49 -6.41 -28.36
C ASP A 19 8.41 -7.47 -27.26
N ILE A 20 9.08 -7.24 -26.11
CA ILE A 20 8.96 -8.17 -24.96
C ILE A 20 7.52 -8.24 -24.45
N ARG A 21 6.82 -7.10 -24.41
CA ARG A 21 5.42 -7.06 -23.97
C ARG A 21 4.53 -7.97 -24.83
N GLU A 22 4.77 -8.00 -26.13
CA GLU A 22 3.97 -8.77 -27.10
C GLU A 22 4.40 -10.25 -27.13
N CYS A 23 5.70 -10.52 -27.07
CA CYS A 23 6.26 -11.85 -27.27
C CYS A 23 6.47 -12.64 -25.97
N ASN A 24 6.71 -11.97 -24.83
CA ASN A 24 7.04 -12.62 -23.55
C ASN A 24 6.65 -11.78 -22.32
N ARG A 25 5.35 -11.80 -21.99
CA ARG A 25 4.79 -11.07 -20.85
C ARG A 25 5.39 -11.45 -19.50
N ALA A 26 5.79 -12.70 -19.31
CA ALA A 26 6.42 -13.16 -18.06
C ALA A 26 7.81 -12.54 -17.86
N LEU A 27 8.59 -12.39 -18.94
CA LEU A 27 9.87 -11.69 -18.89
C LEU A 27 9.66 -10.20 -18.61
N LEU A 28 8.66 -9.57 -19.23
CA LEU A 28 8.30 -8.18 -18.94
C LEU A 28 8.01 -7.97 -17.44
N HIS A 29 7.24 -8.87 -16.82
CA HIS A 29 6.93 -8.79 -15.40
C HIS A 29 8.17 -8.83 -14.52
N LYS A 30 9.15 -9.69 -14.85
CA LYS A 30 10.42 -9.77 -14.12
C LYS A 30 11.22 -8.47 -14.24
N ILE A 31 11.29 -7.90 -15.44
CA ILE A 31 11.99 -6.63 -15.70
C ILE A 31 11.36 -5.51 -14.88
N CYS A 32 10.03 -5.33 -15.00
CA CYS A 32 9.32 -4.25 -14.33
C CYS A 32 9.36 -4.40 -12.80
N ARG A 33 9.22 -5.63 -12.28
CA ARG A 33 9.31 -5.87 -10.84
C ARG A 33 10.70 -5.56 -10.28
N THR A 34 11.76 -5.93 -11.01
CA THR A 34 13.13 -5.60 -10.61
C THR A 34 13.36 -4.09 -10.60
N ASP A 35 12.83 -3.37 -11.60
CA ASP A 35 12.89 -1.91 -11.66
C ASP A 35 12.13 -1.26 -10.50
N ILE A 36 10.92 -1.74 -10.17
CA ILE A 36 10.15 -1.30 -8.98
C ILE A 36 10.94 -1.55 -7.69
N GLU A 37 11.50 -2.75 -7.51
CA GLU A 37 12.26 -3.11 -6.30
C GLU A 37 13.44 -2.17 -6.08
N LEU A 38 14.18 -1.85 -7.15
CA LEU A 38 15.30 -0.91 -7.12
C LEU A 38 14.84 0.53 -6.89
N ALA A 39 13.78 0.97 -7.57
CA ALA A 39 13.24 2.31 -7.44
C ALA A 39 12.71 2.58 -6.01
N VAL A 40 12.04 1.61 -5.39
CA VAL A 40 11.60 1.69 -3.99
C VAL A 40 12.78 1.68 -3.02
N ALA A 41 13.79 0.83 -3.26
CA ALA A 41 14.96 0.74 -2.39
C ALA A 41 15.83 2.00 -2.42
N GLN A 42 15.99 2.61 -3.60
CA GLN A 42 16.81 3.80 -3.82
C GLN A 42 16.02 5.12 -3.67
N GLY A 43 14.69 5.02 -3.70
CA GLY A 43 13.76 6.14 -3.70
C GLY A 43 13.77 6.97 -4.99
N THR A 44 14.07 6.33 -6.13
CA THR A 44 14.08 6.96 -7.45
C THR A 44 12.76 6.72 -8.19
N ARG A 45 12.59 7.35 -9.37
CA ARG A 45 11.59 6.92 -10.35
C ARG A 45 11.97 5.55 -10.92
N THR A 46 10.98 4.86 -11.45
CA THR A 46 11.18 3.67 -12.28
C THR A 46 11.81 4.08 -13.61
N ARG A 47 12.68 3.24 -14.17
CA ARG A 47 13.36 3.53 -15.45
C ARG A 47 12.50 3.22 -16.66
N PHE A 48 11.66 2.18 -16.56
CA PHE A 48 10.86 1.71 -17.69
C PHE A 48 9.43 2.27 -17.70
N GLY A 49 9.07 3.08 -16.70
CA GLY A 49 7.74 3.67 -16.54
C GLY A 49 6.64 2.60 -16.62
N ASN A 50 5.44 2.98 -17.05
CA ASN A 50 4.28 2.07 -17.12
C ASN A 50 4.43 0.91 -18.14
N ALA A 51 5.51 0.82 -18.93
CA ALA A 51 5.78 -0.23 -19.94
C ALA A 51 4.61 -0.59 -20.90
N GLY A 52 3.56 0.25 -20.99
CA GLY A 52 2.29 -0.04 -21.66
C GLY A 52 1.40 -1.10 -20.96
N LEU A 53 1.70 -1.46 -19.72
CA LEU A 53 0.80 -2.22 -18.87
C LEU A 53 -0.36 -1.33 -18.44
N THR A 54 -1.59 -1.85 -18.42
CA THR A 54 -2.75 -1.06 -18.03
C THR A 54 -3.52 -1.77 -16.93
N ALA A 55 -3.96 -0.99 -15.94
CA ALA A 55 -4.95 -1.45 -14.97
C ALA A 55 -6.36 -1.62 -15.58
N ALA A 56 -6.54 -1.31 -16.87
CA ALA A 56 -7.84 -1.30 -17.58
C ALA A 56 -8.52 -2.68 -17.66
N ALA A 57 -7.81 -3.77 -17.37
CA ALA A 57 -8.44 -5.08 -17.12
C ALA A 57 -9.43 -5.05 -15.92
N ALA A 58 -9.47 -3.95 -15.14
CA ALA A 58 -10.48 -3.62 -14.16
C ALA A 58 -11.91 -3.43 -14.72
N GLY A 59 -12.06 -3.28 -16.04
CA GLY A 59 -13.35 -3.02 -16.70
C GLY A 59 -13.94 -1.66 -16.29
N PRO A 60 -14.96 -1.16 -17.01
CA PRO A 60 -15.70 0.03 -16.60
C PRO A 60 -16.66 -0.34 -15.47
N ILE A 61 -16.12 -0.75 -14.32
CA ILE A 61 -16.93 -0.81 -13.11
C ILE A 61 -17.14 0.65 -12.74
N SER A 62 -18.40 1.09 -12.70
CA SER A 62 -18.85 2.39 -12.21
C SER A 62 -18.08 2.74 -10.92
N ALA A 63 -16.95 3.41 -11.10
CA ALA A 63 -16.02 3.64 -10.02
C ALA A 63 -16.56 4.85 -9.30
N ARG A 64 -17.45 4.59 -8.33
CA ARG A 64 -17.95 5.63 -7.43
C ARG A 64 -16.76 6.41 -6.92
N ASN A 65 -16.90 7.74 -6.91
CA ASN A 65 -15.89 8.62 -6.35
C ASN A 65 -15.48 8.10 -4.97
N PRO A 66 -14.18 8.07 -4.65
CA PRO A 66 -13.73 7.69 -3.32
C PRO A 66 -14.48 8.50 -2.27
N PRO A 67 -14.91 7.90 -1.14
CA PRO A 67 -15.55 8.66 -0.08
C PRO A 67 -14.58 9.71 0.48
N TYR A 68 -15.11 10.77 1.07
CA TYR A 68 -14.30 11.66 1.89
C TYR A 68 -13.59 10.86 3.00
N PRO A 69 -12.30 11.12 3.30
CA PRO A 69 -11.43 12.19 2.76
C PRO A 69 -10.68 11.84 1.46
N LEU A 70 -10.83 10.64 0.91
CA LEU A 70 -10.12 10.19 -0.30
C LEU A 70 -10.51 10.98 -1.57
N ASN A 71 -11.64 11.68 -1.59
CA ASN A 71 -12.01 12.55 -2.70
C ASN A 71 -11.18 13.85 -2.78
N GLN A 72 -10.41 14.20 -1.74
CA GLN A 72 -9.60 15.42 -1.69
C GLN A 72 -8.25 15.31 -2.40
N MET A 73 -7.85 14.10 -2.80
CA MET A 73 -6.55 13.87 -3.42
C MET A 73 -6.46 14.38 -4.85
N SER A 74 -5.24 14.50 -5.36
CA SER A 74 -4.98 14.76 -6.78
C SER A 74 -5.65 13.72 -7.69
N GLU A 75 -5.99 14.13 -8.92
CA GLU A 75 -6.74 13.31 -9.86
C GLU A 75 -6.05 11.96 -10.14
N LEU A 76 -4.71 11.96 -10.24
CA LEU A 76 -3.94 10.74 -10.45
C LEU A 76 -4.11 9.74 -9.30
N LEU A 77 -3.99 10.19 -8.04
CA LEU A 77 -4.18 9.32 -6.88
C LEU A 77 -5.64 8.87 -6.74
N ARG A 78 -6.62 9.73 -7.07
CA ARG A 78 -8.03 9.31 -7.11
C ARG A 78 -8.28 8.22 -8.15
N GLN A 79 -7.68 8.32 -9.34
CA GLN A 79 -7.78 7.30 -10.37
C GLN A 79 -7.15 5.98 -9.93
N ILE A 80 -5.93 6.00 -9.40
CA ILE A 80 -5.25 4.80 -8.87
C ILE A 80 -6.08 4.17 -7.75
N THR A 81 -6.61 4.99 -6.84
CA THR A 81 -7.44 4.54 -5.71
C THR A 81 -8.71 3.84 -6.19
N ARG A 82 -9.40 4.40 -7.20
CA ARG A 82 -10.59 3.79 -7.80
C ARG A 82 -10.29 2.41 -8.38
N GLU A 83 -9.19 2.30 -9.14
CA GLU A 83 -8.75 1.04 -9.73
C GLU A 83 -8.38 0.00 -8.66
N LEU A 84 -7.68 0.41 -7.61
CA LEU A 84 -7.26 -0.47 -6.51
C LEU A 84 -8.45 -0.95 -5.68
N LEU A 85 -9.41 -0.06 -5.39
CA LEU A 85 -10.66 -0.43 -4.73
C LEU A 85 -11.48 -1.40 -5.58
N ALA A 86 -11.53 -1.19 -6.90
CA ALA A 86 -12.17 -2.12 -7.83
C ALA A 86 -11.46 -3.50 -7.79
N LEU A 87 -10.13 -3.53 -7.78
CA LEU A 87 -9.33 -4.75 -7.64
C LEU A 87 -9.64 -5.48 -6.31
N CYS A 88 -9.67 -4.76 -5.19
CA CYS A 88 -9.94 -5.34 -3.88
C CYS A 88 -11.37 -5.92 -3.75
N ARG A 89 -12.34 -5.37 -4.50
CA ARG A 89 -13.76 -5.79 -4.47
C ARG A 89 -14.09 -6.90 -5.48
N ARG A 90 -13.13 -7.32 -6.30
CA ARG A 90 -13.28 -8.37 -7.32
C ARG A 90 -13.24 -9.84 -6.88
N PRO A 91 -12.93 -10.25 -5.62
CA PRO A 91 -12.89 -11.68 -5.30
C PRO A 91 -14.19 -12.40 -5.69
N GLY A 92 -14.09 -13.38 -6.59
CA GLY A 92 -15.17 -14.27 -7.01
C GLY A 92 -16.10 -13.79 -8.12
N LYS A 93 -15.96 -12.57 -8.68
CA LYS A 93 -16.93 -12.02 -9.66
C LYS A 93 -16.52 -12.11 -11.12
N ALA A 94 -15.22 -12.16 -11.43
CA ALA A 94 -14.69 -12.40 -12.77
C ALA A 94 -13.31 -13.07 -12.65
N LYS A 95 -13.09 -14.15 -13.42
CA LYS A 95 -11.83 -14.91 -13.39
C LYS A 95 -10.75 -14.12 -14.11
N MET A 96 -9.90 -13.43 -13.36
CA MET A 96 -8.70 -12.76 -13.89
C MET A 96 -7.53 -13.76 -13.91
N SER A 97 -6.77 -13.79 -15.01
CA SER A 97 -5.58 -14.63 -15.08
C SER A 97 -4.48 -14.12 -14.14
N GLY A 98 -3.56 -15.01 -13.75
CA GLY A 98 -2.41 -14.63 -12.92
C GLY A 98 -1.57 -13.53 -13.57
N LEU A 99 -1.39 -13.57 -14.90
CA LEU A 99 -0.67 -12.54 -15.64
C LEU A 99 -1.40 -11.20 -15.63
N GLN A 100 -2.72 -11.19 -15.83
CA GLN A 100 -3.54 -9.97 -15.75
C GLN A 100 -3.48 -9.34 -14.36
N TYR A 101 -3.49 -10.16 -13.30
CA TYR A 101 -3.32 -9.67 -11.94
C TYR A 101 -1.95 -9.00 -11.74
N GLN A 102 -0.88 -9.61 -12.25
CA GLN A 102 0.47 -9.03 -12.18
C GLN A 102 0.57 -7.72 -12.96
N ASP A 103 -0.05 -7.60 -14.14
CA ASP A 103 -0.01 -6.33 -14.90
C ASP A 103 -0.64 -5.18 -14.13
N VAL A 104 -1.78 -5.43 -13.49
CA VAL A 104 -2.50 -4.44 -12.68
C VAL A 104 -1.61 -3.98 -11.52
N LEU A 105 -1.00 -4.93 -10.80
CA LEU A 105 -0.13 -4.61 -9.68
C LEU A 105 1.13 -3.84 -10.12
N ILE A 106 1.80 -4.28 -11.19
CA ILE A 106 3.00 -3.61 -11.71
C ILE A 106 2.67 -2.18 -12.15
N SER A 107 1.57 -2.00 -12.88
CA SER A 107 1.12 -0.67 -13.31
C SER A 107 0.76 0.25 -12.13
N MET A 108 0.18 -0.29 -11.05
CA MET A 108 -0.10 0.47 -9.83
C MET A 108 1.20 0.89 -9.11
N TRP A 109 2.14 -0.05 -8.94
CA TRP A 109 3.45 0.23 -8.36
C TRP A 109 4.18 1.34 -9.10
N GLN A 110 4.33 1.21 -10.42
CA GLN A 110 5.06 2.17 -11.26
C GLN A 110 4.46 3.57 -11.15
N ARG A 111 3.14 3.70 -11.32
CA ARG A 111 2.46 5.00 -11.24
C ARG A 111 2.59 5.64 -9.86
N LEU A 112 2.52 4.87 -8.78
CA LEU A 112 2.68 5.40 -7.42
C LEU A 112 4.12 5.82 -7.13
N VAL A 113 5.11 4.99 -7.51
CA VAL A 113 6.54 5.31 -7.34
C VAL A 113 6.93 6.54 -8.16
N ASP A 114 6.46 6.64 -9.39
CA ASP A 114 6.79 7.76 -10.28
C ASP A 114 6.09 9.07 -9.91
N PHE A 115 4.88 8.99 -9.33
CA PHE A 115 4.14 10.15 -8.83
C PHE A 115 4.96 10.94 -7.80
N ALA A 116 5.51 10.23 -6.81
CA ALA A 116 6.34 10.83 -5.78
C ALA A 116 7.46 9.85 -5.37
N PRO A 117 8.65 9.95 -5.99
CA PRO A 117 9.81 9.16 -5.61
C PRO A 117 10.17 9.38 -4.14
N LEU A 118 10.60 8.32 -3.45
CA LEU A 118 10.77 8.34 -2.00
C LEU A 118 11.94 9.22 -1.53
N SER A 119 13.00 9.35 -2.34
CA SER A 119 14.16 10.23 -2.08
C SER A 119 14.02 11.60 -2.76
N GLY A 120 12.91 11.85 -3.46
CA GLY A 120 12.63 13.11 -4.16
C GLY A 120 11.87 14.12 -3.29
N ALA A 121 11.51 15.25 -3.90
CA ALA A 121 10.58 16.20 -3.29
C ALA A 121 9.22 15.50 -3.05
N ARG A 122 8.76 15.53 -1.80
CA ARG A 122 7.47 14.96 -1.40
C ARG A 122 6.32 15.91 -1.77
N PRO A 123 5.10 15.39 -1.98
CA PRO A 123 3.92 16.23 -2.20
C PRO A 123 3.74 17.25 -1.06
N GLN A 124 3.36 18.49 -1.40
CA GLN A 124 3.06 19.52 -0.41
C GLN A 124 1.74 19.27 0.32
N ASP A 125 0.76 18.70 -0.39
CA ASP A 125 -0.49 18.27 0.24
C ASP A 125 -0.25 17.00 1.07
N LEU A 126 -0.60 17.08 2.36
CA LEU A 126 -0.42 15.99 3.31
C LEU A 126 -1.17 14.72 2.90
N MET A 127 -2.38 14.86 2.34
CA MET A 127 -3.20 13.70 1.99
C MET A 127 -2.59 12.96 0.80
N ASP A 128 -2.11 13.69 -0.21
CA ASP A 128 -1.41 13.09 -1.35
C ASP A 128 -0.13 12.35 -0.93
N ASP A 129 0.67 12.93 -0.02
CA ASP A 129 1.90 12.30 0.46
C ASP A 129 1.61 11.03 1.28
N VAL A 130 0.77 11.15 2.31
CA VAL A 130 0.43 10.04 3.20
C VAL A 130 -0.26 8.92 2.44
N TRP A 131 -1.20 9.26 1.55
CA TRP A 131 -1.95 8.25 0.82
C TRP A 131 -1.10 7.52 -0.20
N GLN A 132 -0.21 8.21 -0.92
CA GLN A 132 0.73 7.53 -1.82
C GLN A 132 1.61 6.52 -1.06
N LEU A 133 2.16 6.93 0.08
CA LEU A 133 2.98 6.05 0.91
C LEU A 133 2.17 4.86 1.45
N ALA A 134 0.96 5.10 1.93
CA ALA A 134 0.08 4.06 2.44
C ALA A 134 -0.38 3.08 1.35
N LEU A 135 -0.62 3.56 0.13
CA LEU A 135 -0.92 2.70 -1.02
C LEU A 135 0.29 1.84 -1.44
N LEU A 136 1.50 2.40 -1.46
CA LEU A 136 2.72 1.61 -1.70
C LEU A 136 2.89 0.54 -0.63
N VAL A 137 2.69 0.89 0.64
CA VAL A 137 2.75 -0.05 1.77
C VAL A 137 1.67 -1.14 1.67
N PHE A 138 0.44 -0.79 1.28
CA PHE A 138 -0.58 -1.77 0.94
C PHE A 138 -0.12 -2.70 -0.19
N LEU A 139 0.51 -2.17 -1.24
CA LEU A 139 1.00 -3.04 -2.30
C LEU A 139 2.09 -4.00 -1.82
N VAL A 140 2.92 -3.64 -0.83
CA VAL A 140 3.88 -4.55 -0.18
C VAL A 140 3.18 -5.76 0.45
N THR A 141 2.06 -5.54 1.16
CA THR A 141 1.31 -6.63 1.81
C THR A 141 0.75 -7.62 0.80
N VAL A 142 0.51 -7.17 -0.44
CA VAL A 142 -0.05 -7.98 -1.53
C VAL A 142 1.03 -8.67 -2.37
N THR A 143 2.13 -7.98 -2.71
CA THR A 143 3.13 -8.51 -3.66
C THR A 143 4.24 -9.32 -3.01
N TRP A 144 4.60 -8.99 -1.77
CA TRP A 144 5.77 -9.54 -1.11
C TRP A 144 5.45 -10.25 0.19
N SER A 145 4.19 -10.59 0.50
CA SER A 145 3.71 -11.07 1.81
C SER A 145 4.63 -12.07 2.54
N ALA A 146 5.33 -12.97 1.83
CA ALA A 146 6.25 -13.97 2.37
C ALA A 146 7.76 -13.75 2.08
N SER A 147 8.16 -12.59 1.57
CA SER A 147 9.55 -12.33 1.16
C SER A 147 10.38 -11.67 2.28
N TYR A 148 11.54 -12.26 2.59
CA TYR A 148 12.55 -11.65 3.46
C TYR A 148 13.13 -10.35 2.85
N LEU A 149 12.97 -10.13 1.55
CA LEU A 149 13.44 -8.93 0.86
C LEU A 149 12.62 -7.68 1.19
N LYS A 150 11.44 -7.82 1.83
CA LYS A 150 10.63 -6.68 2.28
C LYS A 150 11.44 -5.70 3.13
N SER A 151 12.19 -6.21 4.12
CA SER A 151 12.92 -5.37 5.08
C SER A 151 14.07 -4.61 4.41
N VAL A 152 14.66 -5.20 3.37
CA VAL A 152 15.77 -4.60 2.61
C VAL A 152 15.25 -3.51 1.66
N HIS A 153 14.27 -3.83 0.82
CA HIS A 153 13.83 -2.91 -0.23
C HIS A 153 12.88 -1.81 0.28
N CYS A 154 12.08 -2.08 1.31
CA CYS A 154 11.05 -1.13 1.77
C CYS A 154 11.51 -0.22 2.92
N LYS A 155 12.79 -0.23 3.30
CA LYS A 155 13.31 0.52 4.46
C LYS A 155 12.97 2.01 4.39
N LEU A 156 13.20 2.65 3.23
CA LEU A 156 12.91 4.07 3.04
C LEU A 156 11.40 4.36 3.07
N LEU A 157 10.60 3.55 2.36
CA LEU A 157 9.14 3.63 2.36
C LEU A 157 8.57 3.53 3.79
N HIS A 158 8.99 2.52 4.54
CA HIS A 158 8.56 2.31 5.91
C HIS A 158 9.02 3.43 6.85
N LYS A 159 10.21 4.01 6.63
CA LYS A 159 10.67 5.18 7.38
C LYS A 159 9.75 6.38 7.15
N LEU A 160 9.46 6.71 5.90
CA LEU A 160 8.63 7.87 5.56
C LEU A 160 7.22 7.74 6.14
N LEU A 161 6.57 6.57 5.96
CA LEU A 161 5.24 6.37 6.53
C LEU A 161 5.26 6.35 8.07
N ARG A 162 6.31 5.81 8.69
CA ARG A 162 6.48 5.84 10.16
C ARG A 162 6.55 7.26 10.70
N GLU A 163 7.24 8.17 10.03
CA GLU A 163 7.32 9.57 10.49
C GLU A 163 5.93 10.26 10.43
N HIS A 164 5.13 9.96 9.41
CA HIS A 164 3.73 10.39 9.37
C HIS A 164 2.88 9.77 10.49
N ILE A 165 3.09 8.48 10.78
CA ILE A 165 2.42 7.79 11.89
C ILE A 165 2.76 8.46 13.24
N LYS A 166 4.03 8.79 13.47
CA LYS A 166 4.46 9.49 14.71
C LYS A 166 3.91 10.90 14.82
N ASN A 167 3.84 11.64 13.71
CA ASN A 167 3.40 13.03 13.72
C ASN A 167 1.88 13.13 13.97
N ARG A 168 1.09 12.14 13.54
CA ARG A 168 -0.38 12.14 13.69
C ARG A 168 -1.09 13.33 13.07
N ALA A 169 -0.41 14.09 12.19
CA ALA A 169 -0.98 15.26 11.52
C ALA A 169 -2.29 14.95 10.77
N LEU A 170 -2.41 13.74 10.20
CA LEU A 170 -3.63 13.33 9.51
C LEU A 170 -4.79 13.09 10.50
N LEU A 171 -4.50 12.46 11.65
CA LEU A 171 -5.49 12.22 12.71
C LEU A 171 -5.99 13.53 13.32
N ALA A 172 -5.12 14.55 13.40
CA ALA A 172 -5.46 15.88 13.88
C ALA A 172 -6.41 16.67 12.96
N LYS A 173 -6.66 16.22 11.71
CA LYS A 173 -7.57 16.91 10.78
C LYS A 173 -9.05 16.78 11.14
N GLY A 174 -9.46 15.72 11.85
CA GLY A 174 -10.86 15.50 12.21
C GLY A 174 -11.24 14.05 12.43
N GLU A 175 -12.45 13.82 12.95
CA GLU A 175 -12.95 12.49 13.30
C GLU A 175 -13.14 11.60 12.06
N GLU A 176 -13.47 12.20 10.92
CA GLU A 176 -13.58 11.58 9.60
C GLU A 176 -12.30 10.84 9.15
N TYR A 177 -11.13 11.23 9.66
CA TYR A 177 -9.84 10.65 9.31
C TYR A 177 -9.50 9.44 10.18
N ARG A 178 -10.22 9.20 11.29
CA ARG A 178 -9.94 8.09 12.21
C ARG A 178 -10.02 6.70 11.55
N PRO A 179 -11.05 6.38 10.72
CA PRO A 179 -11.08 5.08 10.03
C PRO A 179 -9.94 4.92 9.02
N LEU A 180 -9.57 6.02 8.34
CA LEU A 180 -8.44 6.05 7.42
C LEU A 180 -7.12 5.85 8.17
N TRP A 181 -6.94 6.53 9.29
CA TRP A 181 -5.78 6.38 10.17
C TRP A 181 -5.61 4.94 10.62
N LEU A 182 -6.67 4.33 11.13
CA LEU A 182 -6.68 2.93 11.52
C LEU A 182 -6.25 2.02 10.36
N TRP A 183 -6.78 2.25 9.16
CA TRP A 183 -6.37 1.50 7.96
C TRP A 183 -4.88 1.69 7.63
N ILE A 184 -4.35 2.92 7.69
CA ILE A 184 -2.93 3.21 7.43
C ILE A 184 -2.03 2.44 8.41
N VAL A 185 -2.37 2.46 9.69
CA VAL A 185 -1.59 1.75 10.73
C VAL A 185 -1.67 0.23 10.52
N PHE A 186 -2.83 -0.31 10.13
CA PHE A 186 -2.96 -1.72 9.79
C PHE A 186 -2.06 -2.11 8.61
N VAL A 187 -2.15 -1.42 7.48
CA VAL A 187 -1.34 -1.79 6.32
C VAL A 187 0.14 -1.63 6.60
N TYR A 188 0.52 -0.63 7.40
CA TYR A 188 1.88 -0.48 7.88
C TYR A 188 2.31 -1.67 8.73
N GLY A 189 1.56 -2.03 9.77
CA GLY A 189 1.89 -3.17 10.62
C GLY A 189 1.99 -4.49 9.85
N LEU A 190 1.09 -4.71 8.89
CA LEU A 190 1.06 -5.90 8.03
C LEU A 190 2.18 -5.93 6.98
N SER A 191 2.80 -4.79 6.66
CA SER A 191 3.93 -4.73 5.72
C SER A 191 5.27 -5.03 6.38
N LEU A 192 5.36 -4.89 7.70
CA LEU A 192 6.57 -5.20 8.47
C LEU A 192 6.86 -6.71 8.44
N THR A 193 8.13 -7.07 8.62
CA THR A 193 8.56 -8.46 8.79
C THR A 193 8.20 -8.96 10.19
N ASN A 194 7.92 -10.27 10.32
CA ASN A 194 7.55 -10.89 11.60
C ASN A 194 8.57 -10.52 12.69
N GLY A 195 8.09 -9.94 13.80
CA GLY A 195 8.92 -9.49 14.94
C GLY A 195 9.16 -7.97 15.00
N ASP A 196 8.93 -7.23 13.91
CA ASP A 196 9.18 -5.78 13.82
C ASP A 196 7.95 -4.90 14.11
N CYS A 197 6.81 -5.50 14.50
CA CYS A 197 5.66 -4.74 15.00
C CYS A 197 6.04 -4.09 16.34
N GLY A 198 6.71 -2.95 16.25
CA GLY A 198 7.10 -2.15 17.40
C GLY A 198 5.87 -1.64 18.15
N THR A 199 6.06 -1.32 19.43
CA THR A 199 5.05 -0.77 20.34
C THR A 199 4.20 0.31 19.69
N LEU A 200 4.81 1.17 18.87
CA LEU A 200 4.11 2.19 18.06
C LEU A 200 2.88 1.64 17.32
N VAL A 201 2.99 0.54 16.58
CA VAL A 201 1.85 0.01 15.79
C VAL A 201 0.73 -0.46 16.72
N LEU A 202 1.08 -1.17 17.78
CA LEU A 202 0.10 -1.70 18.74
C LEU A 202 -0.59 -0.56 19.51
N ASP A 203 0.16 0.44 19.94
CA ASP A 203 -0.36 1.60 20.66
C ASP A 203 -1.30 2.42 19.78
N GLU A 204 -0.93 2.66 18.52
CA GLU A 204 -1.78 3.37 17.54
C GLU A 204 -3.06 2.59 17.21
N ILE A 205 -2.98 1.26 17.05
CA ILE A 205 -4.18 0.43 16.81
C ILE A 205 -5.10 0.46 18.03
N ARG A 206 -4.56 0.36 19.23
CA ARG A 206 -5.32 0.42 20.48
C ARG A 206 -6.04 1.77 20.60
N GLU A 207 -5.30 2.86 20.43
CA GLU A 207 -5.86 4.21 20.52
C GLU A 207 -6.92 4.47 19.45
N ALA A 208 -6.64 4.12 18.19
CA ALA A 208 -7.60 4.27 17.11
C ALA A 208 -8.86 3.42 17.32
N SER A 209 -8.72 2.21 17.89
CA SER A 209 -9.85 1.35 18.25
C SER A 209 -10.71 1.99 19.34
N ASN A 210 -10.09 2.62 20.34
CA ASN A 210 -10.81 3.35 21.40
C ASN A 210 -11.54 4.57 20.85
N LEU A 211 -10.87 5.37 20.01
CA LEU A 211 -11.46 6.56 19.37
C LEU A 211 -12.61 6.24 18.40
N LEU A 212 -12.64 5.02 17.86
CA LEU A 212 -13.70 4.52 16.99
C LEU A 212 -14.73 3.67 17.73
N GLU A 213 -14.57 3.50 19.04
CA GLU A 213 -15.41 2.71 19.94
C GLU A 213 -15.64 1.26 19.48
N THR A 214 -14.65 0.68 18.79
CA THR A 214 -14.76 -0.69 18.26
C THR A 214 -14.41 -1.71 19.32
N ARG A 215 -15.32 -2.64 19.60
CA ARG A 215 -15.20 -3.64 20.68
C ARG A 215 -14.86 -5.03 20.19
N ASN A 216 -15.06 -5.30 18.91
CA ASN A 216 -14.77 -6.59 18.29
C ASN A 216 -14.17 -6.41 16.89
N TRP A 217 -13.56 -7.48 16.39
CA TRP A 217 -12.93 -7.50 15.07
C TRP A 217 -13.89 -7.15 13.93
N GLU A 218 -15.19 -7.45 14.07
CA GLU A 218 -16.17 -7.24 13.00
C GLU A 218 -16.48 -5.75 12.83
N GLU A 219 -16.54 -5.01 13.92
CA GLU A 219 -16.66 -3.55 13.93
C GLU A 219 -15.39 -2.88 13.36
N VAL A 220 -14.21 -3.32 13.79
CA VAL A 220 -12.92 -2.85 13.25
C VAL A 220 -12.88 -3.07 11.73
N ARG A 221 -13.23 -4.29 11.30
CA ARG A 221 -13.30 -4.66 9.89
C ARG A 221 -14.28 -3.80 9.12
N ALA A 222 -15.42 -3.44 9.70
CA ALA A 222 -16.39 -2.55 9.08
C ALA A 222 -15.83 -1.13 8.86
N LYS A 223 -15.02 -0.61 9.80
CA LYS A 223 -14.36 0.71 9.67
C LYS A 223 -13.30 0.73 8.56
N VAL A 224 -12.56 -0.37 8.35
CA VAL A 224 -11.49 -0.44 7.33
C VAL A 224 -11.98 -0.85 5.93
N LYS A 225 -13.16 -1.48 5.82
CA LYS A 225 -13.75 -1.96 4.56
C LYS A 225 -13.90 -0.91 3.44
N PRO A 226 -14.12 0.40 3.71
CA PRO A 226 -14.18 1.42 2.67
C PRO A 226 -12.86 1.58 1.89
N PHE A 227 -11.73 1.22 2.51
CA PHE A 227 -10.38 1.37 1.97
C PHE A 227 -9.88 0.07 1.29
N PRO A 228 -8.75 0.11 0.55
CA PRO A 228 -8.21 -1.09 -0.09
C PRO A 228 -7.95 -2.21 0.92
N TRP A 229 -8.69 -3.30 0.78
CA TRP A 229 -8.58 -4.45 1.68
C TRP A 229 -8.94 -5.74 0.94
N ILE A 230 -8.01 -6.69 0.93
CA ILE A 230 -8.22 -8.01 0.33
C ILE A 230 -8.46 -9.01 1.46
N GLY A 231 -9.70 -9.49 1.61
CA GLY A 231 -10.11 -10.32 2.75
C GLY A 231 -9.25 -11.57 2.96
N ILE A 232 -8.91 -12.30 1.89
CA ILE A 232 -8.08 -13.50 1.97
C ILE A 232 -6.62 -13.21 2.39
N VAL A 233 -6.13 -12.00 2.12
CA VAL A 233 -4.76 -11.59 2.47
C VAL A 233 -4.71 -10.98 3.86
N HIS A 234 -5.69 -10.17 4.23
CA HIS A 234 -5.59 -9.26 5.38
C HIS A 234 -6.46 -9.65 6.57
N ASN A 235 -7.54 -10.42 6.41
CA ASN A 235 -8.47 -10.66 7.52
C ASN A 235 -7.80 -11.40 8.70
N VAL A 236 -7.14 -12.53 8.42
CA VAL A 236 -6.49 -13.34 9.45
C VAL A 236 -5.33 -12.60 10.12
N PRO A 237 -4.33 -12.06 9.38
CA PRO A 237 -3.23 -11.36 10.04
C PRO A 237 -3.66 -10.01 10.65
N GLY A 238 -4.64 -9.33 10.07
CA GLY A 238 -5.20 -8.10 10.63
C GLY A 238 -5.91 -8.34 11.97
N ARG A 239 -6.68 -9.43 12.08
CA ARG A 239 -7.31 -9.82 13.34
C ARG A 239 -6.27 -10.12 14.41
N ALA A 240 -5.25 -10.91 14.08
CA ALA A 240 -4.18 -11.23 15.01
C ALA A 240 -3.44 -9.97 15.49
N LEU A 241 -3.18 -9.02 14.60
CA LEU A 241 -2.56 -7.73 14.94
C LEU A 241 -3.44 -6.88 15.87
N TRP A 242 -4.75 -6.83 15.62
CA TRP A 242 -5.70 -6.12 16.48
C TRP A 242 -5.82 -6.76 17.86
N GLU A 243 -5.97 -8.08 17.93
CA GLU A 243 -6.03 -8.84 19.19
C GLU A 243 -4.75 -8.60 20.01
N ALA A 244 -3.57 -8.61 19.38
CA ALA A 244 -2.31 -8.29 20.04
C ALA A 244 -2.28 -6.85 20.61
N ALA A 245 -2.94 -5.88 19.97
CA ALA A 245 -2.98 -4.50 20.46
C ALA A 245 -3.93 -4.33 21.66
N VAL A 246 -5.09 -5.01 21.65
CA VAL A 246 -6.14 -4.82 22.65
C VAL A 246 -6.05 -5.78 23.85
N VAL A 247 -5.44 -6.96 23.69
CA VAL A 247 -5.30 -7.96 24.77
C VAL A 247 -4.10 -7.67 25.70
N THR A 248 -3.14 -6.85 25.28
CA THR A 248 -1.83 -6.74 25.94
C THR A 248 -1.71 -5.81 27.15
N VAL A 249 -2.78 -5.19 27.67
CA VAL A 249 -2.71 -4.45 28.96
C VAL A 249 -4.04 -4.55 29.74
N PRO A 250 -4.10 -5.12 30.97
CA PRO A 250 -5.24 -4.93 31.86
C PRO A 250 -5.30 -3.46 32.32
N PRO A 251 -6.48 -2.89 32.60
CA PRO A 251 -6.57 -1.52 33.13
C PRO A 251 -5.72 -1.39 34.39
N GLN A 252 -4.78 -0.45 34.42
CA GLN A 252 -4.08 -0.12 35.66
C GLN A 252 -5.13 0.31 36.69
N PRO A 253 -5.19 -0.32 37.88
CA PRO A 253 -6.05 0.18 38.94
C PRO A 253 -5.55 1.56 39.34
N PHE A 254 -6.47 2.53 39.36
CA PHE A 254 -6.23 3.85 39.93
C PHE A 254 -5.70 3.67 41.37
N THR A 255 -4.43 3.97 41.59
CA THR A 255 -3.95 4.24 42.94
C THR A 255 -4.53 5.58 43.36
N VAL A 256 -5.65 5.51 44.08
CA VAL A 256 -6.08 6.56 45.00
C VAL A 256 -4.98 6.70 46.03
N ILE A 257 -4.30 7.85 46.03
CA ILE A 257 -3.42 8.25 47.11
C ILE A 257 -4.27 9.13 48.01
N ASP A 258 -4.56 8.62 49.21
CA ASP A 258 -5.00 9.39 50.37
C ASP A 258 -3.86 10.28 50.89
#